data_AF-A0A957S3V2-F1
#
_entry.id   AF-A0A957S3V2-F1
#
_cell.length_a   1.000
_cell.length_b   1.000
_cell.length_c   1.000
_cell.angle_alpha   90.00
_cell.angle_beta   90.00
_cell.angle_gamma   90.00
#
_symmetry.space_group_name_H-M   'P 1'
#
loop_
_entity.id
_entity.type
_entity.pdbx_description
1 polymer ?
#
loop_
_entity_poly.entity_id
_entity_poly.type
_entity_poly.pdbx_seq_one_letter_code
_entity_poly.pdbx_strand_id
1 'polypeptide(L)'
;GLSALLLGLLMATFFRNSIAGPVQRLGDIAARIRDGDLTAQARAESSDEIGQFALTFNSMTDRLRATIGSLEQQYSMSRGIMAAGTLSELIGVVVERGTVPVINRAVLNLFEYDDAGTVTAMVVHANWSSGVGTQPSPVGTRYRTADVPIIDHLLAHEPVVFADVQTDPRTDPATAAVVGE
;
A
#
# COMPACT_ATOMS: atom_id res chain seq x y z
N GLY A 1 53.47 36.99 20.36
CA GLY A 1 53.42 35.80 21.23
C GLY A 1 52.00 35.51 21.67
N LEU A 2 51.49 36.23 22.67
CA LEU A 2 50.17 35.97 23.29
C LEU A 2 48.97 36.07 22.32
N SER A 3 48.97 37.07 21.43
CA SER A 3 47.93 37.26 20.42
C SER A 3 47.86 36.13 19.39
N ALA A 4 49.00 35.55 19.01
CA ALA A 4 49.05 34.38 18.13
C ALA A 4 48.50 33.12 18.83
N LEU A 5 48.79 32.95 20.13
CA LEU A 5 48.24 31.86 20.93
C LEU A 5 46.71 31.98 21.08
N LEU A 6 46.22 33.20 21.35
CA LEU A 6 44.78 33.48 21.44
C LEU A 6 44.08 33.20 20.10
N LEU A 7 44.66 33.64 18.98
CA LEU A 7 44.11 33.39 17.66
C LEU A 7 44.08 31.89 17.32
N GLY A 8 45.15 31.17 17.65
CA GLY A 8 45.22 29.72 17.46
C GLY A 8 44.15 28.97 18.27
N LEU A 9 43.92 29.36 19.53
CA LEU A 9 42.87 28.78 20.36
C LEU A 9 41.47 29.06 19.80
N LEU A 10 41.22 30.30 19.36
CA LEU A 10 39.97 30.68 18.70
C LEU A 10 39.71 29.85 17.44
N MET A 11 40.69 29.75 16.54
CA MET A 11 40.60 28.94 15.32
C MET A 11 40.35 27.46 15.63
N ALA A 12 41.05 26.88 16.61
CA ALA A 12 40.87 25.49 17.00
C ALA A 12 39.44 25.22 17.50
N THR A 13 38.91 26.12 18.36
CA THR A 13 37.52 26.00 18.84
C THR A 13 36.49 26.19 17.72
N PHE A 14 36.74 27.12 16.79
CA PHE A 14 35.90 27.33 15.62
C PHE A 14 35.85 26.09 14.72
N PHE A 15 37.00 25.55 14.31
CA PHE A 15 37.07 24.34 13.48
C PHE A 15 36.40 23.14 14.14
N ARG A 16 36.58 22.97 15.46
CA ARG A 16 35.94 21.90 16.21
C ARG A 16 34.42 22.02 16.17
N ASN A 17 33.88 23.21 16.36
CA ASN A 17 32.43 23.42 16.47
C ASN A 17 31.74 23.50 15.11
N SER A 18 32.40 24.03 14.08
CA SER A 18 31.82 24.24 12.76
C SER A 18 32.01 23.07 11.81
N ILE A 19 33.03 22.22 12.00
CA ILE A 19 33.35 21.13 11.06
C ILE A 19 33.46 19.79 11.78
N ALA A 20 34.44 19.63 12.69
CA ALA A 20 34.75 18.32 13.26
C ALA A 20 33.57 17.74 14.07
N GLY A 21 32.89 18.58 14.85
CA GLY A 21 31.73 18.18 15.65
C GLY A 21 30.54 17.70 14.81
N PRO A 22 30.03 18.50 13.84
CA PRO A 22 28.96 18.06 12.94
C PRO A 22 29.30 16.78 12.16
N VAL A 23 30.54 16.64 11.67
CA VAL A 23 30.98 15.44 10.96
C VAL A 23 30.99 14.21 11.86
N GLN A 24 31.45 14.33 13.10
CA GLN A 24 31.40 13.23 14.08
C GLN A 24 29.96 12.81 14.36
N ARG A 25 29.04 13.76 14.59
CA ARG A 25 27.61 13.46 14.80
C ARG A 25 26.99 12.74 13.60
N LEU A 26 27.32 13.16 12.38
CA LEU A 26 26.88 12.45 11.16
C LEU A 26 27.40 11.01 11.11
N GLY A 27 28.65 10.80 11.51
CA GLY A 27 29.23 9.46 11.64
C GLY A 27 28.48 8.57 12.65
N ASP A 28 28.10 9.13 13.80
CA ASP A 28 27.34 8.42 14.83
C ASP A 28 25.95 8.02 14.34
N ILE A 29 25.26 8.92 13.61
CA ILE A 29 23.96 8.61 13.00
C ILE A 29 24.10 7.54 11.91
N ALA A 30 25.15 7.61 11.08
CA ALA A 30 25.42 6.59 10.08
C ALA A 30 25.70 5.21 10.70
N ALA A 31 26.41 5.16 11.83
CA ALA A 31 26.62 3.93 12.58
C ALA A 31 25.29 3.34 13.10
N ARG A 32 24.41 4.18 13.65
CA ARG A 32 23.07 3.74 14.10
C ARG A 32 22.22 3.17 12.97
N ILE A 33 22.22 3.83 11.80
CA ILE A 33 21.51 3.37 10.61
C ILE A 33 22.06 2.03 10.12
N ARG A 34 23.40 1.88 10.07
CA ARG A 34 24.06 0.60 9.74
C ARG A 34 23.63 -0.51 10.71
N ASP A 35 23.45 -0.18 11.97
CA ASP A 35 23.05 -1.15 13.01
C ASP A 35 21.52 -1.38 13.04
N GLY A 36 20.77 -0.80 12.09
CA GLY A 36 19.35 -1.07 11.84
C GLY A 36 18.38 0.02 12.32
N ASP A 37 18.86 1.05 13.01
CA ASP A 37 18.02 2.18 13.44
C ASP A 37 17.83 3.19 12.29
N LEU A 38 16.89 2.87 11.41
CA LEU A 38 16.48 3.74 10.32
C LEU A 38 15.66 4.95 10.78
N THR A 39 15.37 5.10 12.07
CA THR A 39 14.65 6.28 12.59
C THR A 39 15.59 7.41 12.98
N ALA A 40 16.89 7.13 13.08
CA ALA A 40 17.91 8.12 13.35
C ALA A 40 17.95 9.17 12.21
N GLN A 41 18.03 10.44 12.59
CA GLN A 41 18.11 11.57 11.66
C GLN A 41 19.28 12.46 12.01
N ALA A 42 19.99 12.91 10.98
CA ALA A 42 21.01 13.93 11.10
C ALA A 42 20.38 15.31 11.26
N ARG A 43 20.92 16.13 12.17
CA ARG A 43 20.50 17.52 12.31
C ARG A 43 21.30 18.40 11.35
N ALA A 44 20.61 19.20 10.53
CA ALA A 44 21.25 20.24 9.74
C ALA A 44 21.58 21.44 10.64
N GLU A 45 22.81 21.48 11.14
CA GLU A 45 23.27 22.48 12.12
C GLU A 45 24.03 23.66 11.48
N SER A 46 24.31 23.57 10.18
CA SER A 46 24.99 24.61 9.39
C SER A 46 24.22 24.88 8.10
N SER A 47 24.47 26.04 7.49
CA SER A 47 23.91 26.44 6.19
C SER A 47 24.89 26.24 5.04
N ASP A 48 25.97 25.48 5.29
CA ASP A 48 27.04 25.16 4.34
C ASP A 48 26.88 23.75 3.74
N GLU A 49 27.95 23.24 3.11
CA GLU A 49 28.01 21.92 2.52
C GLU A 49 27.77 20.80 3.54
N ILE A 50 28.12 20.98 4.81
CA ILE A 50 27.88 20.00 5.88
C ILE A 50 26.38 19.94 6.20
N GLY A 51 25.73 21.10 6.25
CA GLY A 51 24.27 21.18 6.37
C GLY A 51 23.54 20.49 5.21
N GLN A 52 23.96 20.78 3.98
CA GLN A 52 23.39 20.16 2.79
C GLN A 52 23.62 18.64 2.75
N PHE A 53 24.80 18.19 3.22
CA PHE A 53 25.09 16.77 3.34
C PHE A 53 24.18 16.08 4.35
N ALA A 54 23.92 16.69 5.52
CA ALA A 54 22.98 16.16 6.51
C ALA A 54 21.56 15.99 5.92
N LEU A 55 21.07 16.97 5.15
CA LEU A 55 19.76 16.88 4.49
C LEU A 55 19.72 15.78 3.43
N THR A 56 20.77 15.68 2.62
CA THR A 56 20.89 14.63 1.58
C THR A 56 20.93 13.25 2.22
N PHE A 57 21.67 13.10 3.32
CA PHE A 57 21.78 11.88 4.08
C PHE A 57 20.43 11.43 4.68
N ASN A 58 19.65 12.36 5.23
CA ASN A 58 18.29 12.06 5.69
C ASN A 58 17.40 11.59 4.54
N SER A 59 17.44 12.25 3.38
CA SER A 59 16.68 11.84 2.19
C SER A 59 17.04 10.42 1.73
N MET A 60 18.33 10.06 1.75
CA MET A 60 18.77 8.69 1.45
C MET A 60 18.22 7.68 2.47
N THR A 61 18.23 8.03 3.77
CA THR A 61 17.72 7.17 4.84
C THR A 61 16.21 6.99 4.72
N ASP A 62 15.47 8.04 4.38
CA ASP A 62 14.02 7.97 4.15
C ASP A 62 13.69 7.08 2.95
N ARG A 63 14.47 7.19 1.86
CA ARG A 63 14.36 6.28 0.71
C ARG A 63 14.63 4.83 1.10
N LEU A 64 15.69 4.58 1.86
CA LEU A 64 16.01 3.24 2.34
C LEU A 64 14.87 2.65 3.19
N ARG A 65 14.32 3.43 4.12
CA ARG A 65 13.18 3.03 4.95
C ARG A 65 11.95 2.70 4.10
N ALA A 66 11.64 3.54 3.12
CA ALA A 66 10.52 3.30 2.20
C ALA A 66 10.73 2.03 1.36
N THR A 67 11.94 1.79 0.86
CA THR A 67 12.27 0.57 0.11
C THR A 67 12.17 -0.68 0.97
N ILE A 68 12.64 -0.65 2.22
CA ILE A 68 12.51 -1.80 3.13
C ILE A 68 11.04 -2.05 3.44
N GLY A 69 10.26 -1.01 3.74
CA GLY A 69 8.83 -1.15 3.99
C GLY A 69 8.07 -1.74 2.79
N SER A 70 8.41 -1.34 1.56
CA SER A 70 7.77 -1.92 0.36
C SER A 70 8.17 -3.37 0.13
N LEU A 71 9.42 -3.75 0.42
CA LEU A 71 9.88 -5.14 0.36
C LEU A 71 9.18 -6.01 1.41
N GLU A 72 9.02 -5.53 2.64
CA GLU A 72 8.29 -6.24 3.70
C GLU A 72 6.82 -6.44 3.31
N GLN A 73 6.19 -5.43 2.72
CA GLN A 73 4.83 -5.53 2.20
C GLN A 73 4.71 -6.58 1.08
N GLN A 74 5.62 -6.57 0.10
CA GLN A 74 5.63 -7.56 -0.98
C GLN A 74 5.89 -8.98 -0.48
N TYR A 75 6.86 -9.13 0.43
CA TYR A 75 7.23 -10.43 0.97
C TYR A 75 6.10 -11.03 1.81
N SER A 76 5.50 -10.21 2.68
CA SER A 76 4.36 -10.64 3.48
C SER A 76 3.16 -10.99 2.58
N MET A 77 2.94 -10.26 1.49
CA MET A 77 1.87 -10.52 0.51
C MET A 77 2.09 -11.88 -0.17
N SER A 78 3.30 -12.11 -0.69
CA SER A 78 3.69 -13.38 -1.30
C SER A 78 3.51 -14.56 -0.33
N ARG A 79 3.92 -14.38 0.93
CA ARG A 79 3.70 -15.39 1.97
C ARG A 79 2.22 -15.69 2.20
N GLY A 80 1.37 -14.64 2.26
CA GLY A 80 -0.06 -14.81 2.40
C GLY A 80 -0.67 -15.58 1.22
N ILE A 81 -0.26 -15.26 -0.01
CA ILE A 81 -0.69 -15.96 -1.21
C ILE A 81 -0.29 -17.45 -1.17
N MET A 82 0.95 -17.75 -0.78
CA MET A 82 1.46 -19.12 -0.69
C MET A 82 0.82 -19.94 0.44
N ALA A 83 0.35 -19.29 1.49
CA ALA A 83 -0.29 -19.94 2.64
C ALA A 83 -1.79 -20.15 2.45
N ALA A 84 -2.42 -19.44 1.50
CA ALA A 84 -3.83 -19.56 1.22
C ALA A 84 -4.15 -20.94 0.62
N GLY A 85 -5.01 -21.70 1.29
CA GLY A 85 -5.51 -22.99 0.83
C GLY A 85 -6.75 -22.87 -0.07
N THR A 86 -7.38 -21.69 -0.12
CA THR A 86 -8.58 -21.44 -0.92
C THR A 86 -8.52 -20.11 -1.65
N LEU A 87 -9.36 -19.97 -2.68
CA LEU A 87 -9.46 -18.75 -3.45
C LEU A 87 -10.07 -17.59 -2.65
N SER A 88 -10.96 -17.88 -1.69
CA SER A 88 -11.48 -16.88 -0.74
C SER A 88 -10.38 -16.31 0.16
N GLU A 89 -9.49 -17.17 0.67
CA GLU A 89 -8.32 -16.74 1.45
C GLU A 89 -7.35 -15.89 0.59
N LEU A 90 -7.12 -16.28 -0.67
CA LEU A 90 -6.32 -15.49 -1.61
C LEU A 90 -6.88 -14.09 -1.82
N ILE A 91 -8.19 -13.96 -2.04
CA ILE A 91 -8.86 -12.66 -2.18
C ILE A 91 -8.65 -11.83 -0.92
N GLY A 92 -8.79 -12.43 0.27
CA GLY A 92 -8.55 -11.72 1.53
C GLY A 92 -7.15 -11.14 1.63
N VAL A 93 -6.12 -11.92 1.30
CA VAL A 93 -4.72 -11.46 1.29
C VAL A 93 -4.53 -10.25 0.37
N VAL A 94 -5.17 -10.26 -0.80
CA VAL A 94 -5.11 -9.16 -1.77
C VAL A 94 -5.85 -7.93 -1.29
N VAL A 95 -7.07 -8.11 -0.77
CA VAL A 95 -7.97 -7.01 -0.42
C VAL A 95 -7.54 -6.31 0.85
N GLU A 96 -7.16 -7.04 1.89
CA GLU A 96 -6.70 -6.48 3.17
C GLU A 96 -5.41 -5.66 3.04
N ARG A 97 -4.64 -5.91 1.99
CA ARG A 97 -3.36 -5.24 1.73
C ARG A 97 -3.39 -4.30 0.53
N GLY A 98 -4.57 -4.16 -0.08
CA GLY A 98 -4.83 -3.23 -1.15
C GLY A 98 -4.87 -1.78 -0.64
N THR A 99 -4.63 -0.85 -1.57
CA THR A 99 -4.52 0.58 -1.26
C THR A 99 -5.86 1.30 -1.13
N VAL A 100 -6.98 0.62 -1.39
CA VAL A 100 -8.32 1.22 -1.33
C VAL A 100 -8.81 1.15 0.11
N PRO A 101 -8.89 2.29 0.83
CA PRO A 101 -9.40 2.29 2.18
C PRO A 101 -10.87 1.87 2.11
N VAL A 102 -11.26 0.87 2.90
CA VAL A 102 -12.66 0.46 3.11
C VAL A 102 -13.28 -0.37 1.97
N ILE A 103 -12.55 -1.33 1.39
CA ILE A 103 -13.23 -2.45 0.72
C ILE A 103 -13.95 -3.26 1.80
N ASN A 104 -15.28 -3.26 1.79
CA ASN A 104 -16.08 -4.07 2.73
C ASN A 104 -16.21 -5.52 2.29
N ARG A 105 -16.20 -5.77 0.97
CA ARG A 105 -16.27 -7.12 0.41
C ARG A 105 -15.65 -7.19 -0.96
N ALA A 106 -15.21 -8.39 -1.33
CA ALA A 106 -14.79 -8.72 -2.67
C ALA A 106 -15.39 -10.07 -3.07
N VAL A 107 -15.78 -10.19 -4.33
CA VAL A 107 -16.42 -11.41 -4.86
C VAL A 107 -15.75 -11.73 -6.19
N LEU A 108 -15.33 -12.98 -6.34
CA LEU A 108 -14.89 -13.51 -7.63
C LEU A 108 -16.03 -14.32 -8.23
N ASN A 109 -16.48 -13.85 -9.38
CA ASN A 109 -17.52 -14.49 -10.16
C ASN A 109 -16.91 -15.17 -11.40
N LEU A 110 -17.41 -16.34 -11.73
CA LEU A 110 -17.15 -16.99 -13.01
C LEU A 110 -18.44 -17.02 -13.84
N PHE A 111 -18.29 -16.85 -15.14
CA PHE A 111 -19.42 -16.89 -16.07
C PHE A 111 -19.51 -18.26 -16.74
N GLU A 112 -20.72 -18.77 -16.84
CA GLU A 112 -21.04 -19.97 -17.63
C GLU A 112 -21.59 -19.57 -18.99
N TYR A 113 -21.13 -20.27 -20.03
CA TYR A 113 -21.47 -20.00 -21.42
C TYR A 113 -22.22 -21.19 -22.02
N ASP A 114 -23.16 -20.92 -22.92
CA ASP A 114 -23.73 -21.96 -23.77
C ASP A 114 -22.81 -22.29 -24.96
N ASP A 115 -23.22 -23.26 -25.78
CA ASP A 115 -22.49 -23.69 -26.99
C ASP A 115 -22.34 -22.57 -28.03
N ALA A 116 -23.19 -21.53 -27.96
CA ALA A 116 -23.13 -20.37 -28.84
C ALA A 116 -22.20 -19.25 -28.30
N GLY A 117 -21.62 -19.43 -27.10
CA GLY A 117 -20.77 -18.44 -26.45
C GLY A 117 -21.55 -17.32 -25.75
N THR A 118 -22.84 -17.53 -25.46
CA THR A 118 -23.67 -16.58 -24.71
C THR A 118 -23.60 -16.88 -23.23
N VAL A 119 -23.46 -15.85 -22.39
CA VAL A 119 -23.44 -16.03 -20.93
C VAL A 119 -24.82 -16.40 -20.42
N THR A 120 -24.91 -17.55 -19.75
CA THR A 120 -26.17 -18.08 -19.21
C THR A 120 -26.29 -17.89 -17.71
N ALA A 121 -25.17 -17.85 -17.00
CA ALA A 121 -25.13 -17.65 -15.56
C ALA A 121 -23.81 -17.05 -15.08
N MET A 122 -23.87 -16.44 -13.90
CA MET A 122 -22.73 -15.99 -13.10
C MET A 122 -22.73 -16.78 -11.79
N VAL A 123 -21.62 -17.40 -11.45
CA VAL A 123 -21.46 -18.21 -10.23
C VAL A 123 -20.42 -17.57 -9.32
N VAL A 124 -20.77 -17.39 -8.05
CA VAL A 124 -19.84 -16.93 -7.03
C VAL A 124 -18.86 -18.06 -6.71
N HIS A 125 -17.61 -17.89 -7.08
CA HIS A 125 -16.58 -18.93 -6.91
C HIS A 125 -15.71 -18.69 -5.67
N ALA A 126 -15.57 -17.43 -5.26
CA ALA A 126 -14.92 -17.06 -4.02
C ALA A 126 -15.44 -15.71 -3.55
N ASN A 127 -15.36 -15.46 -2.25
CA ASN A 127 -15.72 -14.19 -1.65
C ASN A 127 -14.83 -13.89 -0.44
N TRP A 128 -14.78 -12.61 -0.08
CA TRP A 128 -14.19 -12.11 1.15
C TRP A 128 -15.05 -10.97 1.68
N SER A 129 -15.10 -10.82 2.99
CA SER A 129 -15.87 -9.79 3.68
C SER A 129 -15.04 -9.27 4.86
N SER A 130 -15.06 -7.97 5.09
CA SER A 130 -14.51 -7.34 6.29
C SER A 130 -15.36 -7.62 7.53
N GLY A 131 -16.56 -8.20 7.35
CA GLY A 131 -17.58 -8.36 8.39
C GLY A 131 -18.44 -7.12 8.62
N VAL A 132 -18.16 -6.02 7.91
CA VAL A 132 -18.93 -4.77 7.99
C VAL A 132 -19.76 -4.58 6.72
N GLY A 133 -21.03 -4.24 6.90
CA GLY A 133 -21.98 -4.00 5.81
C GLY A 133 -22.59 -5.29 5.26
N THR A 134 -23.10 -5.16 4.05
CA THR A 134 -23.80 -6.16 3.23
C THR A 134 -22.90 -7.37 2.92
N GLN A 135 -23.29 -8.57 3.36
CA GLN A 135 -22.47 -9.78 3.19
C GLN A 135 -22.46 -10.22 1.71
N PRO A 136 -21.34 -10.73 1.18
CA PRO A 136 -21.34 -11.31 -0.15
C PRO A 136 -22.17 -12.60 -0.16
N SER A 137 -22.77 -12.92 -1.29
CA SER A 137 -23.52 -14.16 -1.46
C SER A 137 -22.60 -15.38 -1.24
N PRO A 138 -23.13 -16.50 -0.72
CA PRO A 138 -22.34 -17.71 -0.48
C PRO A 138 -21.61 -18.20 -1.73
N VAL A 139 -20.45 -18.82 -1.52
CA VAL A 139 -19.74 -19.52 -2.59
C VAL A 139 -20.62 -20.66 -3.13
N GLY A 140 -20.74 -20.74 -4.45
CA GLY A 140 -21.64 -21.66 -5.16
C GLY A 140 -22.99 -21.05 -5.55
N THR A 141 -23.32 -19.83 -5.08
CA THR A 141 -24.55 -19.15 -5.53
C THR A 141 -24.49 -18.87 -7.03
N ARG A 142 -25.54 -19.27 -7.74
CA ARG A 142 -25.67 -19.15 -9.19
C ARG A 142 -26.78 -18.16 -9.54
N TYR A 143 -26.42 -17.11 -10.27
CA TYR A 143 -27.34 -16.12 -10.84
C TYR A 143 -27.51 -16.39 -12.33
N ARG A 144 -28.74 -16.60 -12.80
CA ARG A 144 -28.98 -16.71 -14.26
C ARG A 144 -29.03 -15.32 -14.87
N THR A 145 -28.48 -15.15 -16.06
CA THR A 145 -28.46 -13.85 -16.77
C THR A 145 -29.87 -13.28 -16.95
N ALA A 146 -30.86 -14.14 -17.20
CA ALA A 146 -32.26 -13.75 -17.35
C ALA A 146 -32.89 -13.14 -16.07
N ASP A 147 -32.33 -13.45 -14.89
CA ASP A 147 -32.85 -12.98 -13.60
C ASP A 147 -32.08 -11.74 -13.09
N VAL A 148 -30.88 -11.48 -13.60
CA VAL A 148 -30.00 -10.37 -13.16
C VAL A 148 -29.32 -9.68 -14.36
N PRO A 149 -29.99 -8.72 -15.02
CA PRO A 149 -29.50 -8.01 -16.20
C PRO A 149 -28.15 -7.29 -16.04
N ILE A 150 -27.72 -6.93 -14.82
CA ILE A 150 -26.41 -6.29 -14.61
C ILE A 150 -25.24 -7.15 -15.09
N ILE A 151 -25.43 -8.47 -15.19
CA ILE A 151 -24.40 -9.41 -15.63
C ILE A 151 -23.85 -9.00 -17.01
N ASP A 152 -24.69 -8.52 -17.92
CA ASP A 152 -24.26 -8.08 -19.25
C ASP A 152 -23.30 -6.88 -19.18
N HIS A 153 -23.49 -6.00 -18.19
CA HIS A 153 -22.58 -4.87 -17.95
C HIS A 153 -21.25 -5.31 -17.31
N LEU A 154 -21.23 -6.43 -16.58
CA LEU A 154 -20.00 -6.99 -15.97
C LEU A 154 -19.10 -7.70 -16.99
N LEU A 155 -19.62 -8.00 -18.19
CA LEU A 155 -18.85 -8.59 -19.29
C LEU A 155 -18.03 -7.56 -20.08
N ALA A 156 -18.07 -6.28 -19.68
CA ALA A 156 -17.27 -5.23 -20.31
C ALA A 156 -15.75 -5.50 -20.16
N HIS A 157 -14.99 -5.19 -21.22
CA HIS A 157 -13.52 -5.31 -21.20
C HIS A 157 -12.83 -4.20 -20.40
N GLU A 158 -13.56 -3.18 -19.97
CA GLU A 158 -13.05 -2.07 -19.16
C GLU A 158 -13.62 -2.14 -17.74
N PRO A 159 -12.86 -1.73 -16.71
CA PRO A 159 -13.35 -1.70 -15.34
C PRO A 159 -14.62 -0.85 -15.21
N VAL A 160 -15.71 -1.46 -14.76
CA VAL A 160 -16.97 -0.76 -14.52
C VAL A 160 -17.02 -0.33 -13.06
N VAL A 161 -17.22 0.96 -12.84
CA VAL A 161 -17.43 1.54 -11.52
C VAL A 161 -18.87 2.05 -11.41
N PHE A 162 -19.51 1.67 -10.32
CA PHE A 162 -20.82 2.18 -9.91
C PHE A 162 -20.59 2.98 -8.63
N ALA A 163 -21.01 4.24 -8.60
CA ALA A 163 -20.89 5.06 -7.39
C ALA A 163 -21.85 4.56 -6.31
N ASP A 164 -23.07 4.19 -6.71
CA ASP A 164 -24.09 3.56 -5.89
C ASP A 164 -24.95 2.63 -6.76
N VAL A 165 -24.87 1.33 -6.51
CA VAL A 165 -25.61 0.31 -7.28
C VAL A 165 -27.12 0.37 -7.01
N GLN A 166 -27.57 1.00 -5.92
CA GLN A 166 -29.00 1.11 -5.63
C GLN A 166 -29.72 2.18 -6.46
N THR A 167 -28.97 3.18 -6.95
CA THR A 167 -29.52 4.35 -7.63
C THR A 167 -29.00 4.54 -9.05
N ASP A 168 -28.08 3.70 -9.52
CA ASP A 168 -27.49 3.81 -10.86
C ASP A 168 -28.52 3.42 -11.95
N PRO A 169 -28.71 4.26 -12.99
CA PRO A 169 -29.69 3.98 -14.05
C PRO A 169 -29.36 2.75 -14.91
N ARG A 170 -28.14 2.21 -14.82
CA ARG A 170 -27.73 0.95 -15.48
C ARG A 170 -28.11 -0.29 -14.67
N THR A 171 -28.68 -0.11 -13.47
CA THR A 171 -29.05 -1.18 -12.55
C THR A 171 -30.58 -1.28 -12.46
N ASP A 172 -31.08 -2.46 -12.13
CA ASP A 172 -32.50 -2.73 -11.96
C ASP A 172 -32.83 -3.20 -10.53
N PRO A 173 -34.11 -3.31 -10.15
CA PRO A 173 -34.49 -3.75 -8.80
C PRO A 173 -33.98 -5.15 -8.42
N ALA A 174 -33.82 -6.06 -9.39
CA ALA A 174 -33.29 -7.40 -9.15
C ALA A 174 -31.79 -7.34 -8.80
N THR A 175 -31.03 -6.50 -9.49
CA THR A 175 -29.63 -6.18 -9.22
C THR A 175 -29.47 -5.53 -7.84
N ALA A 176 -30.33 -4.59 -7.51
CA ALA A 176 -30.34 -3.92 -6.22
C ALA A 176 -30.57 -4.91 -5.06
N ALA A 177 -31.43 -5.92 -5.24
CA ALA A 177 -31.64 -6.98 -4.25
C ALA A 177 -30.39 -7.87 -4.07
N VAL A 178 -29.69 -8.20 -5.16
CA VAL A 178 -28.46 -9.02 -5.11
C VAL A 178 -27.27 -8.27 -4.51
N VAL A 179 -27.21 -6.95 -4.71
CA VAL A 179 -26.09 -6.11 -4.27
C VAL A 179 -26.38 -5.40 -2.93
N GLY A 180 -27.65 -5.27 -2.52
CA GLY A 180 -28.10 -4.46 -1.38
C GLY A 180 -28.39 -5.19 -0.06
N GLU A 181 -28.54 -6.51 -0.05
CA GLU A 181 -28.62 -7.32 1.20
C GLU A 181 -27.24 -7.71 1.75
#